data_AF-A0A2R6C9A8-F1
#
_entry.id   AF-A0A2R6C9A8-F1
#
_cell.length_a   1.000
_cell.length_b   1.000
_cell.length_c   1.000
_cell.angle_alpha   90.00
_cell.angle_beta   90.00
_cell.angle_gamma   90.00
#
_symmetry.space_group_name_H-M   'P 1'
#
loop_
_entity.id
_entity.type
_entity.pdbx_description
1 polymer ?
#
loop_
_entity_poly.entity_id
_entity_poly.type
_entity_poly.pdbx_seq_one_letter_code
_entity_poly.pdbx_strand_id
1 'polypeptide(L)'
;VEKRYPDTIPVTAVTIYMVLTEVGLVLSVYAGVIFEFLNITLVLVSLHAFVGLAALMLPYIRKQMYSNSILARYKLGKVPAISLLGAANLILFGFLDYFSLLNPAVSGPTGLSAIGALIGIFLLGVVSYFLVTRYYNSKGIDVSLAFKEIPPE
;
A
#
# COMPACT_ATOMS: atom_id res chain seq x y z
N VAL A 1 27.92 -1.91 -31.13
CA VAL A 1 27.87 -2.06 -29.66
C VAL A 1 26.42 -2.17 -29.27
N GLU A 2 25.96 -3.41 -29.14
CA GLU A 2 24.57 -3.79 -28.98
C GLU A 2 24.09 -3.37 -27.59
N LYS A 3 23.09 -2.50 -27.54
CA LYS A 3 22.52 -1.98 -26.29
C LYS A 3 21.71 -3.13 -25.68
N ARG A 4 22.34 -3.89 -24.79
CA ARG A 4 21.72 -4.97 -24.02
C ARG A 4 20.45 -4.45 -23.38
N TYR A 5 19.29 -4.94 -23.82
CA TYR A 5 18.03 -4.71 -23.13
C TYR A 5 18.23 -5.18 -21.68
N PRO A 6 18.00 -4.34 -20.66
CA PRO A 6 18.06 -4.80 -19.28
C PRO A 6 17.02 -5.92 -19.15
N ASP A 7 17.43 -7.05 -18.58
CA ASP A 7 16.58 -8.19 -18.32
C ASP A 7 15.24 -7.70 -17.73
N THR A 8 14.12 -8.15 -18.30
CA THR A 8 12.75 -7.70 -17.94
C THR A 8 12.38 -7.92 -16.48
N ILE A 9 13.25 -8.59 -15.72
CA ILE A 9 13.11 -8.91 -14.32
C ILE A 9 14.15 -8.06 -13.57
N PRO A 10 13.73 -7.18 -12.63
CA PRO A 10 14.65 -6.34 -11.87
C PRO A 10 15.41 -7.18 -10.84
N VAL A 11 16.42 -7.96 -11.28
CA VAL A 11 17.16 -8.93 -10.47
C VAL A 11 17.73 -8.30 -9.20
N THR A 12 18.30 -7.10 -9.30
CA THR A 12 18.83 -6.38 -8.13
C THR A 12 17.76 -6.14 -7.06
N ALA A 13 16.54 -5.77 -7.46
CA ALA A 13 15.45 -5.55 -6.52
C ALA A 13 14.99 -6.87 -5.88
N VAL A 14 14.90 -7.93 -6.67
CA VAL A 14 14.52 -9.27 -6.20
C VAL A 14 15.55 -9.81 -5.21
N THR A 15 16.84 -9.67 -5.49
CA THR A 15 17.91 -10.11 -4.59
C THR A 15 17.91 -9.32 -3.29
N ILE A 16 17.71 -7.99 -3.34
CA ILE A 16 17.59 -7.17 -2.12
C ILE A 16 16.39 -7.63 -1.29
N TYR A 17 15.23 -7.84 -1.93
CA TYR A 17 14.03 -8.32 -1.25
C TYR A 17 14.26 -9.67 -0.58
N MET A 18 14.87 -10.64 -1.28
CA MET A 18 15.20 -11.97 -0.75
C MET A 18 16.06 -11.87 0.52
N VAL A 19 17.13 -11.07 0.48
CA VAL A 19 18.03 -10.90 1.63
C VAL A 19 17.30 -10.27 2.81
N LEU A 20 16.48 -9.24 2.56
CA LEU A 20 15.69 -8.60 3.61
C LEU A 20 14.68 -9.56 4.24
N THR A 21 14.01 -10.39 3.44
CA THR A 21 13.06 -11.38 3.95
C THR A 21 13.74 -12.48 4.78
N GLU A 22 14.93 -12.95 4.36
CA GLU A 22 15.67 -13.96 5.10
C GLU A 22 16.16 -13.43 6.45
N VAL A 23 16.69 -12.19 6.47
CA VAL A 23 17.07 -11.52 7.72
C VAL A 23 15.85 -11.33 8.63
N GLY A 24 14.70 -10.94 8.06
CA GLY A 24 13.45 -10.82 8.80
C GLY A 24 13.01 -12.15 9.43
N LEU A 25 13.16 -13.27 8.72
CA LEU A 25 12.86 -14.61 9.22
C LEU A 25 13.81 -15.04 10.35
N VAL A 26 15.11 -14.81 10.21
CA VAL A 26 16.08 -15.11 11.27
C VAL A 26 15.76 -14.30 12.53
N LEU A 27 15.48 -13.00 12.39
CA LEU A 27 15.06 -12.16 13.51
C LEU A 27 13.75 -12.66 14.13
N SER A 28 12.81 -13.16 13.34
CA SER A 28 11.54 -13.66 13.86
C SER A 28 11.65 -14.93 14.68
N VAL A 29 12.54 -15.83 14.26
CA VAL A 29 12.79 -17.10 14.96
C VAL A 29 13.61 -16.86 16.25
N TYR A 30 14.67 -16.06 16.18
CA TYR A 30 15.63 -15.96 17.29
C TYR A 30 15.39 -14.79 18.25
N ALA A 31 14.75 -13.70 17.80
CA ALA A 31 14.47 -12.53 18.65
C ALA A 31 13.02 -12.47 19.16
N GLY A 32 12.22 -13.52 18.97
CA GLY A 32 10.84 -13.59 19.48
C GLY A 32 9.83 -12.69 18.75
N VAL A 33 10.20 -12.16 17.58
CA VAL A 33 9.38 -11.27 16.73
C VAL A 33 8.22 -12.03 16.06
N ILE A 34 8.09 -13.34 16.29
CA ILE A 34 6.97 -14.17 15.81
C ILE A 34 5.60 -13.59 16.20
N PHE A 35 5.50 -12.92 17.35
CA PHE A 35 4.26 -12.27 17.77
C PHE A 35 3.93 -11.01 16.94
N GLU A 36 4.90 -10.39 16.26
CA GLU A 36 4.63 -9.29 15.33
C GLU A 36 4.05 -9.78 14.00
N PHE A 37 4.26 -11.04 13.61
CA PHE A 37 3.56 -11.61 12.45
C PHE A 37 2.05 -11.68 12.67
N LEU A 38 1.58 -11.82 13.90
CA LEU A 38 0.15 -11.76 14.18
C LEU A 38 -0.40 -10.34 13.93
N ASN A 39 0.41 -9.30 14.18
CA ASN A 39 0.06 -7.91 13.87
C ASN A 39 0.04 -7.61 12.36
N ILE A 40 0.59 -8.48 11.50
CA ILE A 40 0.55 -8.27 10.04
C ILE A 40 -0.89 -8.21 9.52
N THR A 41 -1.80 -8.98 10.14
CA THR A 41 -3.22 -8.97 9.79
C THR A 41 -3.82 -7.59 10.00
N LEU A 42 -3.52 -6.95 11.14
CA LEU A 42 -3.97 -5.58 11.44
C LEU A 42 -3.42 -4.59 10.39
N VAL A 43 -2.14 -4.70 10.03
CA VAL A 43 -1.54 -3.85 8.99
C VAL A 43 -2.23 -4.04 7.64
N LEU A 44 -2.49 -5.28 7.23
CA LEU A 44 -3.14 -5.59 5.95
C LEU A 44 -4.59 -5.11 5.90
N VAL A 45 -5.35 -5.28 6.98
CA VAL A 45 -6.74 -4.80 7.08
C VAL A 45 -6.77 -3.27 7.01
N SER A 46 -5.89 -2.59 7.75
CA SER A 46 -5.74 -1.12 7.67
C SER A 46 -5.34 -0.65 6.25
N LEU A 47 -4.44 -1.36 5.57
CA LEU A 47 -4.08 -1.04 4.18
C LEU A 47 -5.31 -1.10 3.26
N HIS A 48 -6.16 -2.11 3.41
CA HIS A 48 -7.40 -2.21 2.62
C HIS A 48 -8.40 -1.11 2.97
N ALA A 49 -8.45 -0.64 4.22
CA ALA A 49 -9.23 0.53 4.58
C ALA A 49 -8.77 1.77 3.80
N PHE A 50 -7.45 2.01 3.69
CA PHE A 50 -6.91 3.10 2.86
C PHE A 50 -7.21 2.94 1.37
N VAL A 51 -7.21 1.71 0.85
CA VAL A 51 -7.64 1.43 -0.55
C VAL A 51 -9.11 1.80 -0.75
N GLY A 52 -9.98 1.46 0.21
CA GLY A 52 -11.39 1.87 0.19
C GLY A 52 -11.57 3.37 0.19
N LEU A 53 -10.80 4.08 1.03
CA LEU A 53 -10.79 5.54 1.07
C LEU A 53 -10.31 6.16 -0.25
N ALA A 54 -9.24 5.63 -0.83
CA ALA A 54 -8.75 6.07 -2.13
C ALA A 54 -9.80 5.87 -3.24
N ALA A 55 -10.46 4.71 -3.27
CA ALA A 55 -11.54 4.42 -4.22
C ALA A 55 -12.76 5.33 -4.02
N LEU A 56 -13.10 5.64 -2.77
CA LEU A 56 -14.17 6.58 -2.41
C LEU A 56 -13.92 7.97 -2.99
N MET A 57 -12.70 8.48 -2.80
CA MET A 57 -12.28 9.84 -3.18
C MET A 57 -11.86 9.96 -4.65
N LEU A 58 -11.55 8.85 -5.33
CA LEU A 58 -11.02 8.82 -6.69
C LEU A 58 -11.83 9.67 -7.69
N PRO A 59 -13.17 9.57 -7.75
CA PRO A 59 -13.97 10.34 -8.71
C PRO A 59 -13.96 11.85 -8.45
N TYR A 60 -13.63 12.27 -7.23
CA TYR A 60 -13.67 13.68 -6.82
C TYR A 60 -12.29 14.34 -6.94
N ILE A 61 -11.21 13.61 -6.64
CA ILE A 61 -9.83 14.12 -6.70
C ILE A 61 -9.26 14.02 -8.12
N ARG A 62 -9.51 12.92 -8.82
CA ARG A 62 -8.97 12.64 -10.15
C ARG A 62 -10.09 12.52 -11.18
N LYS A 63 -10.93 13.56 -11.25
CA LYS A 63 -12.11 13.62 -12.13
C LYS A 63 -11.82 13.24 -13.58
N GLN A 64 -10.74 13.78 -14.14
CA GLN A 64 -10.35 13.56 -15.55
C GLN A 64 -9.95 12.10 -15.83
N MET A 65 -9.11 11.52 -14.97
CA MET A 65 -8.73 10.11 -15.05
C MET A 65 -9.96 9.20 -14.87
N TYR A 66 -10.81 9.51 -13.88
CA TYR A 66 -12.02 8.74 -13.65
C TYR A 66 -12.98 8.82 -14.83
N SER A 67 -13.22 10.01 -15.41
CA SER A 67 -14.14 10.17 -16.55
C SER A 67 -13.71 9.40 -17.80
N ASN A 68 -12.41 9.18 -17.98
CA ASN A 68 -11.85 8.41 -19.09
C ASN A 68 -11.90 6.89 -18.84
N SER A 69 -12.15 6.45 -17.60
CA SER A 69 -12.24 5.04 -17.23
C SER A 69 -13.58 4.41 -17.63
N ILE A 70 -13.56 3.12 -17.97
CA ILE A 70 -14.77 2.30 -18.16
C ILE A 70 -15.66 2.34 -16.89
N LEU A 71 -15.04 2.48 -15.71
CA LEU A 71 -15.74 2.55 -14.43
C LEU A 71 -16.65 3.78 -14.32
N ALA A 72 -16.36 4.88 -15.03
CA ALA A 72 -17.23 6.07 -15.04
C ALA A 72 -18.59 5.84 -15.69
N ARG A 73 -18.76 4.74 -16.44
CA ARG A 73 -20.07 4.35 -17.00
C ARG A 73 -21.01 3.83 -15.92
N TYR A 74 -20.48 3.28 -14.83
CA TYR A 74 -21.26 2.72 -13.74
C TYR A 74 -21.54 3.80 -12.68
N LYS A 75 -22.77 4.31 -12.70
CA LYS A 75 -23.26 5.31 -11.74
C LYS A 75 -24.63 4.88 -11.23
N LEU A 76 -24.85 5.03 -9.93
CA LEU A 76 -26.17 4.86 -9.33
C LEU A 76 -26.73 6.27 -9.11
N GLY A 77 -27.54 6.73 -10.06
CA GLY A 77 -28.00 8.12 -10.11
C GLY A 77 -26.83 9.11 -10.28
N LYS A 78 -26.64 10.01 -9.31
CA LYS A 78 -25.55 11.01 -9.34
C LYS A 78 -24.25 10.53 -8.70
N VAL A 79 -24.25 9.36 -8.06
CA VAL A 79 -23.10 8.86 -7.30
C VAL A 79 -22.32 7.82 -8.13
N PRO A 80 -21.00 7.98 -8.28
CA PRO A 80 -20.12 6.97 -8.87
C PRO A 80 -20.25 5.61 -8.15
N ALA A 81 -20.43 4.51 -8.89
CA ALA A 81 -20.53 3.18 -8.27
C ALA A 81 -19.24 2.82 -7.51
N ILE A 82 -18.08 3.25 -8.01
CA ILE A 82 -16.79 3.07 -7.34
C ILE A 82 -16.73 3.75 -5.97
N SER A 83 -17.40 4.89 -5.80
CA SER A 83 -17.45 5.58 -4.50
C SER A 83 -18.28 4.78 -3.50
N LEU A 84 -19.39 4.18 -3.94
CA LEU A 84 -20.20 3.33 -3.05
C LEU A 84 -19.45 2.07 -2.63
N LEU A 85 -18.76 1.41 -3.57
CA LEU A 85 -17.92 0.25 -3.26
C LEU A 85 -16.74 0.62 -2.36
N GLY A 86 -16.11 1.77 -2.61
CA GLY A 86 -15.06 2.31 -1.74
C GLY A 86 -15.55 2.60 -0.33
N ALA A 87 -16.75 3.19 -0.19
CA ALA A 87 -17.39 3.40 1.11
C ALA A 87 -17.69 2.08 1.82
N ALA A 88 -18.29 1.11 1.13
CA ALA A 88 -18.59 -0.20 1.69
C ALA A 88 -17.32 -0.94 2.14
N ASN A 89 -16.26 -0.89 1.32
CA ASN A 89 -14.95 -1.43 1.66
C ASN A 89 -14.37 -0.73 2.90
N LEU A 90 -14.37 0.59 2.93
CA LEU A 90 -13.85 1.36 4.07
C LEU A 90 -14.60 1.02 5.36
N ILE A 91 -15.93 0.90 5.31
CA ILE A 91 -16.75 0.51 6.47
C ILE A 91 -16.42 -0.92 6.92
N LEU A 92 -16.34 -1.87 5.99
CA LEU A 92 -16.05 -3.27 6.30
C LEU A 92 -14.65 -3.42 6.92
N PHE A 93 -13.62 -2.86 6.28
CA PHE A 93 -12.25 -2.97 6.77
C PHE A 93 -12.01 -2.14 8.03
N GLY A 94 -12.67 -0.98 8.19
CA GLY A 94 -12.65 -0.24 9.44
C GLY A 94 -13.31 -1.00 10.60
N PHE A 95 -14.38 -1.74 10.32
CA PHE A 95 -15.01 -2.64 11.29
C PHE A 95 -14.09 -3.82 11.65
N LEU A 96 -13.43 -4.42 10.67
CA LEU A 96 -12.45 -5.49 10.91
C LEU A 96 -11.25 -5.00 11.72
N ASP A 97 -10.76 -3.78 11.49
CA ASP A 97 -9.70 -3.18 12.31
C ASP A 97 -10.15 -3.00 13.76
N TYR A 98 -11.37 -2.48 13.96
CA TYR A 98 -11.94 -2.36 15.30
C TYR A 98 -12.03 -3.71 16.03
N PHE A 99 -12.53 -4.75 15.35
CA PHE A 99 -12.58 -6.10 15.92
C PHE A 99 -11.21 -6.70 16.16
N SER A 100 -10.25 -6.41 15.29
CA SER A 100 -8.86 -6.87 15.42
C SER A 100 -8.20 -6.28 16.65
N LEU A 101 -8.48 -5.02 16.99
CA LEU A 101 -7.96 -4.39 18.21
C LEU A 101 -8.59 -4.93 19.50
N LEU A 102 -9.84 -5.38 19.45
CA LEU A 102 -10.54 -5.97 20.59
C LEU A 102 -10.20 -7.44 20.82
N ASN A 103 -9.74 -8.15 19.79
CA ASN A 103 -9.50 -9.58 19.83
C ASN A 103 -8.03 -9.90 19.53
N PRO A 104 -7.16 -9.94 20.57
CA PRO A 104 -5.75 -10.28 20.44
C PRO A 104 -5.50 -11.66 19.82
N ALA A 105 -6.48 -12.56 19.86
CA ALA A 105 -6.41 -13.86 19.21
C ALA A 105 -6.33 -13.78 17.68
N VAL A 106 -6.81 -12.68 17.08
CA VAL A 106 -6.87 -12.49 15.62
C VAL A 106 -5.69 -11.65 15.11
N SER A 107 -5.25 -10.67 15.90
CA SER A 107 -4.24 -9.67 15.52
C SER A 107 -2.94 -9.78 16.30
N GLY A 108 -2.83 -10.71 17.27
CA GLY A 108 -1.65 -10.80 18.13
C GLY A 108 -1.69 -9.86 19.33
N PRO A 109 -0.54 -9.60 19.97
CA PRO A 109 -0.49 -8.72 21.13
C PRO A 109 -1.02 -7.32 20.77
N THR A 110 -2.14 -6.93 21.36
CA THR A 110 -2.73 -5.61 21.19
C THR A 110 -2.15 -4.63 22.21
N GLY A 111 -2.10 -3.34 21.86
CA GLY A 111 -1.59 -2.28 22.74
C GLY A 111 -0.66 -1.30 22.02
N LEU A 112 0.14 -0.57 22.80
CA LEU A 112 1.03 0.47 22.29
C LEU A 112 2.06 -0.05 21.27
N SER A 113 2.53 -1.29 21.43
CA SER A 113 3.48 -1.92 20.51
C SER A 113 2.86 -2.19 19.13
N ALA A 114 1.64 -2.73 19.07
CA ALA A 114 0.92 -2.97 17.82
C ALA A 114 0.61 -1.66 17.07
N ILE A 115 0.14 -0.65 17.80
CA ILE A 115 -0.12 0.68 17.23
C ILE A 115 1.20 1.31 16.75
N GLY A 116 2.28 1.17 17.52
CA GLY A 116 3.62 1.63 17.15
C GLY A 116 4.15 0.95 15.89
N ALA A 117 3.96 -0.36 15.75
CA ALA A 117 4.35 -1.12 14.55
C ALA A 117 3.53 -0.69 13.33
N LEU A 118 2.22 -0.50 13.48
CA LEU A 118 1.34 0.00 12.43
C LEU A 118 1.75 1.41 11.98
N ILE A 119 1.91 2.35 12.91
CA ILE A 119 2.37 3.70 12.57
C ILE A 119 3.76 3.63 11.92
N GLY A 120 4.66 2.81 12.46
CA GLY A 120 6.01 2.60 11.96
C GLY A 120 6.03 2.15 10.49
N ILE A 121 5.21 1.17 10.11
CA ILE A 121 5.20 0.66 8.74
C ILE A 121 4.64 1.67 7.73
N PHE A 122 3.57 2.40 8.10
CA PHE A 122 3.03 3.46 7.26
C PHE A 122 4.01 4.64 7.14
N LEU A 123 4.65 5.04 8.23
CA LEU A 123 5.69 6.08 8.21
C LEU A 123 6.90 5.65 7.38
N LEU A 124 7.35 4.40 7.48
CA LEU A 124 8.43 3.87 6.64
C LEU A 124 8.06 3.96 5.15
N GLY A 125 6.83 3.62 4.79
CA GLY A 125 6.31 3.80 3.43
C GLY A 125 6.41 5.26 2.96
N VAL A 126 5.89 6.20 3.76
CA VAL A 126 5.92 7.63 3.43
C VAL A 126 7.35 8.16 3.34
N VAL A 127 8.20 7.87 4.33
CA VAL A 127 9.60 8.30 4.36
C VAL A 127 10.38 7.73 3.19
N SER A 128 10.20 6.45 2.86
CA SER A 128 10.86 5.82 1.72
C SER A 128 10.48 6.50 0.40
N TYR A 129 9.21 6.84 0.20
CA TYR A 129 8.75 7.59 -0.98
C TYR A 129 9.46 8.93 -1.11
N PHE A 130 9.57 9.70 -0.01
CA PHE A 130 10.25 11.00 -0.04
C PHE A 130 11.77 10.87 -0.27
N LEU A 131 12.42 9.89 0.37
CA LEU A 131 13.86 9.64 0.19
C LEU A 131 14.17 9.25 -1.26
N VAL A 132 13.40 8.32 -1.82
CA VAL A 132 13.55 7.87 -3.21
C VAL A 132 13.28 9.01 -4.18
N THR A 133 12.18 9.75 -3.98
CA THR A 133 11.83 10.91 -4.82
C THR A 133 12.95 11.95 -4.80
N ARG A 134 13.50 12.28 -3.62
CA ARG A 134 14.59 13.25 -3.50
C ARG A 134 15.90 12.76 -4.12
N TYR A 135 16.21 11.47 -4.00
CA TYR A 135 17.39 10.85 -4.59
C TYR A 135 17.36 10.84 -6.12
N TYR A 136 16.21 10.53 -6.72
CA TYR A 136 16.11 10.51 -8.19
C TYR A 136 15.93 11.91 -8.78
N ASN A 137 15.22 12.80 -8.09
CA ASN A 137 15.13 14.21 -8.50
C ASN A 137 16.51 14.89 -8.49
N SER A 138 17.41 14.55 -7.54
CA SER A 138 18.78 15.06 -7.55
C SER A 138 19.63 14.51 -8.71
N LYS A 139 19.19 13.42 -9.33
CA LYS A 139 19.78 12.84 -10.55
C LYS A 139 19.07 13.28 -11.84
N GLY A 140 18.14 14.23 -11.77
CA GLY A 140 17.38 14.73 -12.92
C GLY A 140 16.32 13.77 -13.44
N ILE A 141 16.02 12.68 -12.71
CA ILE A 141 14.94 11.76 -13.05
C ILE A 141 13.71 12.20 -12.25
N ASP A 142 12.72 12.76 -12.95
CA ASP A 142 11.45 13.13 -12.33
C ASP A 142 10.64 11.85 -12.06
N VAL A 143 10.67 11.40 -10.82
CA VAL A 143 9.91 10.22 -10.36
C VAL A 143 8.41 10.41 -10.54
N SER A 144 7.92 11.66 -10.56
CA SER A 144 6.50 11.94 -10.80
C SER A 144 6.06 11.59 -12.22
N LEU A 145 6.99 11.47 -13.18
CA LEU A 145 6.70 11.00 -14.53
C LEU A 145 6.28 9.53 -14.56
N ALA A 146 6.81 8.69 -13.67
CA ALA A 146 6.39 7.29 -13.57
C ALA A 146 4.93 7.14 -13.07
N PHE A 147 4.40 8.18 -12.43
CA PHE A 147 3.02 8.24 -11.93
C PHE A 147 2.11 9.11 -12.81
N LYS A 148 2.66 9.80 -13.82
CA LYS A 148 1.87 10.41 -14.89
C LYS A 148 1.51 9.30 -15.87
N GLU A 149 0.25 9.32 -16.30
CA GLU A 149 -0.38 8.28 -17.12
C GLU A 149 0.56 7.78 -18.22
N ILE A 150 0.70 6.46 -18.33
CA ILE A 150 1.10 5.86 -19.60
C ILE A 150 0.04 6.35 -20.60
N PRO A 151 0.44 7.00 -21.71
CA PRO A 151 -0.53 7.52 -22.67
C PRO A 151 -1.55 6.43 -22.97
N PRO A 152 -2.86 6.70 -22.81
CA PRO A 152 -3.87 5.75 -23.26
C PRO A 152 -3.65 5.55 -24.75
N GLU A 153 -3.45 4.30 -25.17
CA GLU A 153 -3.54 3.92 -26.58
C GLU A 153 -4.95 4.25 -27.13
#